data_AF-A0A557SCH7-F1
#
_entry.id   AF-A0A557SCH7-F1
#
_cell.length_a   1.000
_cell.length_b   1.000
_cell.length_c   1.000
_cell.angle_alpha   90.00
_cell.angle_beta   90.00
_cell.angle_gamma   90.00
#
_symmetry.space_group_name_H-M   'P 1'
#
loop_
_entity.id
_entity.type
_entity.pdbx_description
1 polymer ?
#
loop_
_entity_poly.entity_id
_entity_poly.type
_entity_poly.pdbx_seq_one_letter_code
_entity_poly.pdbx_strand_id
1 'polypeptide(L)'
;MSWDVEDISYPVAKKAYRCDACEWINNVPIDECDLADDERHAISAAKADRYKILKGQKYIKVRGIWEGTWQTFRARIDINNICQRHDIYEC
;
A
#
# COMPACT_ATOMS: atom_id res chain seq x y z
N MET A 1 7.43 -4.83 -14.43
CA MET A 1 8.55 -4.33 -13.59
C MET A 1 9.08 -5.48 -12.74
N SER A 2 10.40 -5.65 -12.56
CA SER A 2 10.95 -6.76 -11.76
C SER A 2 11.17 -6.33 -10.31
N TRP A 3 10.50 -7.01 -9.38
CA TRP A 3 10.75 -6.86 -7.95
C TRP A 3 11.34 -8.15 -7.38
N ASP A 4 12.60 -8.08 -6.96
CA ASP A 4 13.24 -9.15 -6.21
C ASP A 4 12.98 -8.92 -4.73
N VAL A 5 11.89 -9.50 -4.23
CA VAL A 5 11.49 -9.38 -2.82
C VAL A 5 12.36 -10.29 -1.96
N GLU A 6 13.07 -9.69 -0.99
CA GLU A 6 13.94 -10.40 -0.06
C GLU A 6 13.30 -10.63 1.31
N ASP A 7 12.52 -9.66 1.81
CA ASP A 7 11.89 -9.73 3.14
C ASP A 7 10.51 -9.09 3.14
N ILE A 8 9.53 -9.81 3.69
CA ILE A 8 8.17 -9.32 3.95
C ILE A 8 7.92 -9.43 5.45
N SER A 9 7.63 -8.30 6.09
CA SER A 9 7.33 -8.24 7.52
C SER A 9 6.03 -7.46 7.79
N TYR A 10 5.38 -7.76 8.92
CA TYR A 10 4.13 -7.14 9.35
C TYR A 10 4.28 -6.36 10.67
N PRO A 11 5.15 -5.34 10.73
CA PRO A 11 5.37 -4.56 11.94
C PRO A 11 4.17 -3.67 12.32
N VAL A 12 4.16 -3.24 13.58
CA VAL A 12 3.27 -2.18 14.08
C VAL A 12 4.00 -0.83 13.99
N ALA A 13 3.32 0.17 13.43
CA ALA A 13 3.86 1.50 13.24
C ALA A 13 4.16 2.18 14.59
N LYS A 14 5.44 2.48 14.85
CA LYS A 14 5.87 3.22 16.05
C LYS A 14 5.68 4.74 15.94
N LYS A 15 5.55 5.25 14.71
CA LYS A 15 5.28 6.65 14.34
C LYS A 15 4.40 6.68 13.09
N ALA A 16 3.96 7.86 12.68
CA ALA A 16 3.30 8.01 11.40
C ALA A 16 4.29 7.74 10.25
N TYR A 17 3.93 6.86 9.32
CA TYR A 17 4.67 6.61 8.09
C TYR A 17 3.81 7.02 6.89
N ARG A 18 4.44 7.36 5.76
CA ARG A 18 3.72 7.43 4.48
C ARG A 18 3.37 6.01 4.04
N CYS A 19 2.20 5.87 3.43
CA CYS A 19 1.80 4.61 2.82
C CYS A 19 2.16 4.68 1.33
N ASP A 20 3.20 3.95 0.93
CA ASP A 20 3.67 3.90 -0.46
C ASP A 20 2.55 3.38 -1.38
N ALA A 21 1.79 2.35 -0.96
CA ALA A 21 0.63 1.85 -1.73
C ALA A 21 -0.48 2.88 -1.97
N CYS A 22 -0.66 3.83 -1.05
CA CYS A 22 -1.66 4.88 -1.26
C CYS A 22 -1.21 5.85 -2.36
N GLU A 23 0.10 6.05 -2.54
CA GLU A 23 0.60 6.84 -3.66
C GLU A 23 0.32 6.15 -4.98
N TRP A 24 0.37 4.81 -5.05
CA TRP A 24 -0.03 4.04 -6.23
C TRP A 24 -1.52 4.18 -6.53
N ILE A 25 -2.40 3.96 -5.54
CA ILE A 25 -3.85 4.14 -5.72
C ILE A 25 -4.21 5.56 -6.16
N ASN A 26 -3.50 6.58 -5.66
CA ASN A 26 -3.80 7.96 -6.02
C ASN A 26 -3.25 8.36 -7.41
N ASN A 27 -2.28 7.60 -7.95
CA ASN A 27 -1.72 7.83 -9.28
C ASN A 27 -2.40 7.00 -10.37
N VAL A 28 -3.03 5.88 -10.02
CA VAL A 28 -3.78 5.04 -10.96
C VAL A 28 -5.27 5.41 -10.88
N PRO A 29 -5.93 5.74 -12.00
CA PRO A 29 -7.37 5.98 -12.01
C PRO A 29 -8.09 4.63 -11.84
N ILE A 30 -8.33 4.24 -10.59
CA ILE A 30 -9.29 3.17 -10.31
C ILE A 30 -10.68 3.78 -10.49
N ASP A 31 -11.49 3.20 -11.38
CA ASP A 31 -12.88 3.60 -11.49
C ASP A 31 -13.59 3.23 -10.19
N GLU A 32 -14.23 4.20 -9.53
CA GLU A 32 -14.93 3.94 -8.28
C GLU A 32 -15.96 2.82 -8.43
N CYS A 33 -16.50 2.57 -9.64
CA CYS A 33 -17.45 1.50 -9.92
C CYS A 33 -16.86 0.08 -9.82
N ASP A 34 -15.54 -0.10 -9.97
CA ASP A 34 -14.89 -1.41 -9.87
C ASP A 34 -14.51 -1.79 -8.43
N LEU A 35 -14.56 -0.82 -7.50
CA LEU A 35 -14.25 -1.04 -6.08
C LEU A 35 -15.47 -1.58 -5.33
N ALA A 36 -15.28 -2.70 -4.63
CA ALA A 36 -16.26 -3.21 -3.68
C ALA A 36 -16.47 -2.24 -2.49
N ASP A 37 -17.61 -2.36 -1.81
CA ASP A 37 -17.99 -1.45 -0.71
C ASP A 37 -16.94 -1.41 0.42
N ASP A 38 -16.39 -2.58 0.79
CA ASP A 38 -15.28 -2.71 1.74
C ASP A 38 -14.00 -1.98 1.28
N GLU A 39 -13.72 -1.97 -0.03
CA GLU A 39 -12.53 -1.33 -0.60
C GLU A 39 -12.69 0.20 -0.63
N ARG A 40 -13.90 0.68 -0.97
CA ARG A 40 -14.25 2.10 -0.86
C ARG A 40 -14.14 2.59 0.58
N HIS A 41 -14.58 1.79 1.54
CA HIS A 41 -14.42 2.10 2.97
C HIS A 41 -12.94 2.19 3.38
N ALA A 42 -12.10 1.27 2.91
CA ALA A 42 -10.66 1.31 3.19
C ALA A 42 -9.96 2.54 2.56
N ILE A 43 -10.29 2.89 1.31
CA ILE A 43 -9.75 4.08 0.64
C ILE A 43 -10.22 5.35 1.35
N SER A 44 -11.49 5.42 1.74
CA SER A 44 -12.03 6.53 2.52
C SER A 44 -11.32 6.68 3.87
N ALA A 45 -11.09 5.58 4.57
CA ALA A 45 -10.31 5.56 5.81
C ALA A 45 -8.85 6.01 5.58
N ALA A 46 -8.20 5.56 4.51
CA ALA A 46 -6.86 6.01 4.14
C ALA A 46 -6.83 7.50 3.81
N LYS A 47 -7.84 8.04 3.13
CA LYS A 47 -8.00 9.46 2.84
C LYS A 47 -8.20 10.29 4.12
N ALA A 48 -9.02 9.80 5.06
CA ALA A 48 -9.18 10.39 6.38
C ALA A 48 -7.84 10.45 7.15
N ASP A 49 -7.05 9.38 7.05
CA ASP A 49 -5.70 9.29 7.62
C ASP A 49 -4.62 10.03 6.79
N ARG A 50 -5.02 10.82 5.78
CA ARG A 50 -4.14 11.55 4.85
C ARG A 50 -3.10 10.67 4.16
N TYR A 51 -3.49 9.46 3.78
CA TYR A 51 -2.65 8.46 3.12
C TYR A 51 -1.42 8.07 3.95
N LYS A 52 -1.57 8.11 5.28
CA LYS A 52 -0.52 7.74 6.24
C LYS A 52 -0.91 6.52 7.04
N ILE A 53 0.12 5.77 7.43
CA ILE A 53 0.05 4.68 8.39
C ILE A 53 0.23 5.31 9.76
N LEU A 54 -0.82 5.35 10.58
CA LEU A 54 -0.76 5.97 11.89
C LEU A 54 -0.05 5.11 12.92
N LYS A 55 0.46 5.73 13.98
CA LYS A 55 1.09 5.03 15.11
C LYS A 55 0.10 4.02 15.71
N GLY A 56 0.54 2.79 15.92
CA GLY A 56 -0.28 1.68 16.43
C GLY A 56 -0.95 0.83 15.37
N GLN A 57 -0.95 1.25 14.09
CA GLN A 57 -1.50 0.46 13.00
C GLN A 57 -0.50 -0.60 12.53
N LYS A 58 -1.01 -1.79 12.19
CA LYS A 58 -0.23 -2.82 11.50
C LYS A 58 -0.07 -2.43 10.04
N TYR A 59 1.10 -2.68 9.49
CA TYR A 59 1.40 -2.41 8.09
C TYR A 59 2.29 -3.49 7.51
N ILE A 60 2.23 -3.66 6.19
CA ILE A 60 3.16 -4.52 5.47
C ILE A 60 4.40 -3.71 5.12
N LYS A 61 5.56 -4.30 5.36
CA LYS A 61 6.85 -3.76 4.98
C LYS A 61 7.55 -4.79 4.13
N VAL A 62 7.77 -4.43 2.87
CA VAL A 62 8.48 -5.26 1.90
C VAL A 62 9.83 -4.63 1.64
N ARG A 63 10.88 -5.42 1.64
CA ARG A 63 12.24 -5.01 1.31
C ARG A 63 12.75 -5.89 0.19
N GLY A 64 13.41 -5.28 -0.76
CA GLY A 64 13.96 -5.99 -1.89
C GLY A 64 14.62 -5.05 -2.88
N ILE A 65 15.02 -5.61 -4.01
CA ILE A 65 15.66 -4.89 -5.10
C ILE A 65 14.58 -4.56 -6.12
N TRP A 66 14.29 -3.27 -6.26
CA TRP A 66 13.42 -2.74 -7.31
C TRP A 66 14.30 -2.08 -8.37
N GLU A 67 14.25 -2.59 -9.60
CA GLU A 67 15.06 -2.10 -10.73
C GLU A 67 16.57 -1.97 -10.41
N GLY A 68 17.13 -2.99 -9.75
CA GLY A 68 18.54 -3.01 -9.35
C GLY A 68 18.89 -2.16 -8.12
N THR A 69 17.92 -1.47 -7.51
CA THR A 69 18.12 -0.65 -6.31
C THR A 69 17.37 -1.21 -5.11
N TRP A 70 18.05 -1.29 -3.97
CA TRP A 70 17.43 -1.64 -2.70
C TRP A 70 16.37 -0.63 -2.29
N GLN A 71 15.11 -1.07 -2.27
CA GLN A 71 13.97 -0.28 -1.83
C GLN A 71 13.24 -0.93 -0.65
N THR A 72 12.59 -0.09 0.15
CA THR A 72 11.68 -0.53 1.22
C THR A 72 10.31 0.05 0.95
N PHE A 73 9.38 -0.82 0.61
CA PHE A 73 7.98 -0.51 0.40
C PHE A 73 7.19 -0.69 1.70
N ARG A 74 6.34 0.27 2.04
CA ARG A 74 5.47 0.22 3.21
C ARG A 74 4.05 0.51 2.80
N ALA A 75 3.14 -0.39 3.11
CA ALA A 75 1.74 -0.22 2.79
C ALA A 75 0.84 -0.55 3.98
N ARG A 76 -0.30 0.14 4.08
CA ARG A 76 -1.39 -0.36 4.92
C ARG A 76 -1.90 -1.66 4.31
N ILE A 77 -2.28 -2.60 5.17
CA ILE A 77 -2.62 -3.97 4.75
C ILE A 77 -3.90 -3.99 3.90
N ASP A 78 -4.91 -3.22 4.32
CA ASP A 78 -6.15 -2.97 3.59
C ASP A 78 -5.89 -2.42 2.18
N ILE A 79 -5.09 -1.36 2.08
CA ILE A 79 -4.74 -0.74 0.79
C ILE A 79 -3.89 -1.67 -0.07
N ASN A 80 -2.93 -2.37 0.51
CA ASN A 80 -2.10 -3.31 -0.23
C ASN A 80 -2.93 -4.44 -0.85
N ASN A 81 -3.93 -4.94 -0.12
CA ASN A 81 -4.82 -5.97 -0.64
C ASN A 81 -5.62 -5.47 -1.85
N ILE A 82 -6.09 -4.21 -1.82
CA ILE A 82 -6.77 -3.60 -2.97
C ILE A 82 -5.82 -3.52 -4.15
N CYS A 83 -4.60 -3.00 -3.94
CA CYS A 83 -3.62 -2.91 -5.02
C CYS A 83 -3.28 -4.26 -5.65
N GLN A 84 -3.19 -5.33 -4.85
CA GLN A 84 -2.94 -6.68 -5.35
C GLN A 84 -4.15 -7.28 -6.08
N ARG A 85 -5.38 -6.99 -5.61
CA ARG A 85 -6.60 -7.48 -6.26
C ARG A 85 -6.83 -6.85 -7.62
N HIS A 86 -6.51 -5.57 -7.74
CA HIS A 86 -6.69 -4.77 -8.96
C HIS A 86 -5.41 -4.71 -9.83
N ASP A 87 -4.41 -5.54 -9.53
CA ASP A 87 -3.16 -5.65 -10.30
C ASP A 87 -2.39 -4.32 -10.47
N ILE A 88 -2.59 -3.39 -9.53
CA ILE A 88 -2.12 -1.99 -9.64
C ILE A 88 -0.59 -1.90 -9.68
N TYR A 89 0.09 -2.85 -9.04
CA TYR A 89 1.55 -2.90 -9.04
C TYR A 89 2.16 -3.46 -10.34
N GLU A 90 1.36 -4.10 -11.20
CA GLU A 90 1.83 -4.74 -12.43
C GLU A 90 1.65 -3.86 -13.68
N CYS A 91 1.05 -2.67 -13.54
CA CYS A 91 0.76 -1.73 -14.63
C CYS A 91 1.98 -0.96 -15.14
#